data_AF-A0A2H1KR38-F1
#
_entry.id   AF-A0A2H1KR38-F1
#
_cell.length_a   1.000
_cell.length_b   1.000
_cell.length_c   1.000
_cell.angle_alpha   90.00
_cell.angle_beta   90.00
_cell.angle_gamma   90.00
#
_symmetry.space_group_name_H-M   'P 1'
#
loop_
_entity.id
_entity.type
_entity.pdbx_description
1 polymer ?
#
loop_
_entity_poly.entity_id
_entity_poly.type
_entity_poly.pdbx_seq_one_letter_code
_entity_poly.pdbx_strand_id
1 'polypeptide(L)'
;MAPRIVFSAAIVIGVLPDITIVPLSGNSQNPLVAIFYLLGLFFAALFRSLVGVFALILVKNATLTRRFVGMGIFFVACLDISILTHMVTMFVDRLPGEARGSIAIVIAITAVIEAIYVALVFVSWNVVRHRRWMICLASIPYAVAVVGVGQAADGLFSSIDAPYELSTTLTTLLDLVLMSLGFGLFHLLDRIRGATVPIDRANSASFHHDVPVRPVNTRPGYLPGYPGA
;
A
#
# COMPACT_ATOMS: atom_id res chain seq x y z
N MET A 1 -3.31 -14.91 8.74
CA MET A 1 -3.70 -15.01 7.32
C MET A 1 -4.81 -14.02 6.97
N ALA A 2 -5.90 -13.94 7.74
CA ALA A 2 -7.00 -13.00 7.52
C ALA A 2 -6.64 -11.55 7.07
N PRO A 3 -5.76 -10.78 7.76
CA PRO A 3 -5.50 -9.40 7.35
C PRO A 3 -4.81 -9.27 5.98
N ARG A 4 -4.04 -10.28 5.56
CA ARG A 4 -3.42 -10.29 4.22
C ARG A 4 -4.47 -10.48 3.13
N ILE A 5 -5.40 -11.42 3.34
CA ILE A 5 -6.47 -11.73 2.40
C ILE A 5 -7.39 -10.51 2.24
N VAL A 6 -7.78 -9.88 3.34
CA VAL A 6 -8.64 -8.68 3.31
C VAL A 6 -7.91 -7.50 2.65
N PHE A 7 -6.60 -7.33 2.90
CA PHE A 7 -5.82 -6.28 2.25
C PHE A 7 -5.67 -6.52 0.74
N SER A 8 -5.41 -7.75 0.32
CA SER A 8 -5.40 -8.13 -1.11
C SER A 8 -6.78 -7.92 -1.75
N ALA A 9 -7.86 -8.26 -1.05
CA ALA A 9 -9.22 -8.01 -1.54
C ALA A 9 -9.48 -6.51 -1.75
N ALA A 10 -8.98 -5.64 -0.88
CA ALA A 10 -9.07 -4.19 -1.08
C ALA A 10 -8.41 -3.73 -2.38
N ILE A 11 -7.24 -4.30 -2.71
CA ILE A 11 -6.52 -3.97 -3.96
C ILE A 11 -7.33 -4.42 -5.18
N VAL A 12 -7.88 -5.64 -5.14
CA VAL A 12 -8.74 -6.18 -6.21
C VAL A 12 -10.00 -5.33 -6.40
N ILE A 13 -10.68 -4.96 -5.31
CA ILE A 13 -11.86 -4.07 -5.33
C ILE A 13 -11.56 -2.77 -6.08
N GLY A 14 -10.36 -2.21 -5.90
CA GLY A 14 -9.97 -0.96 -6.54
C GLY A 14 -9.90 -1.01 -8.07
N VAL A 15 -9.64 -2.18 -8.64
CA VAL A 15 -9.46 -2.36 -10.10
C VAL A 15 -10.65 -3.07 -10.77
N LEU A 16 -11.69 -3.38 -10.00
CA LEU A 16 -12.90 -4.03 -10.53
C LEU A 16 -13.54 -3.28 -11.71
N PRO A 17 -13.66 -1.93 -11.70
CA PRO A 17 -14.21 -1.19 -12.83
C PRO A 17 -13.44 -1.45 -14.14
N ASP A 18 -12.12 -1.54 -14.07
CA ASP A 18 -11.25 -1.76 -15.23
C ASP A 18 -11.38 -3.18 -15.80
N ILE A 19 -11.68 -4.15 -14.94
CA ILE A 19 -11.85 -5.56 -15.33
C ILE A 19 -13.28 -5.84 -15.81
N THR A 20 -14.28 -5.12 -15.29
CA THR A 20 -15.69 -5.45 -15.50
C THR A 20 -16.40 -4.50 -16.46
N ILE A 21 -16.08 -3.20 -16.43
CA ILE A 21 -16.81 -2.17 -17.18
C ILE A 21 -16.06 -1.80 -18.47
N VAL A 22 -14.72 -1.69 -18.44
CA VAL A 22 -13.93 -1.35 -19.64
C VAL A 22 -14.16 -2.34 -20.80
N PRO A 23 -14.18 -3.67 -20.59
CA PRO A 23 -14.50 -4.63 -21.65
C PRO A 23 -15.90 -4.46 -22.25
N LEU A 24 -16.84 -3.92 -21.47
CA LEU A 24 -18.22 -3.68 -21.89
C LEU A 24 -18.38 -2.38 -22.68
N SER A 25 -17.34 -1.52 -22.72
CA SER A 25 -17.38 -0.26 -23.47
C SER A 25 -17.36 -0.45 -24.99
N GLY A 26 -16.84 -1.61 -25.45
CA GLY A 26 -16.78 -2.09 -26.83
C GLY A 26 -17.21 -1.11 -27.91
N ASN A 27 -16.26 -0.31 -28.43
CA ASN A 27 -16.44 0.68 -29.51
C ASN A 27 -17.63 1.67 -29.38
N SER A 28 -18.40 1.63 -28.31
CA SER A 28 -19.59 2.44 -28.13
C SER A 28 -19.21 3.68 -27.34
N GLN A 29 -19.26 4.85 -27.99
CA GLN A 29 -19.18 6.15 -27.33
C GLN A 29 -20.47 6.44 -26.54
N ASN A 30 -20.99 5.45 -25.82
CA ASN A 30 -22.22 5.57 -25.07
C ASN A 30 -21.94 6.34 -23.78
N PRO A 31 -22.51 7.55 -23.61
CA PRO A 31 -22.28 8.37 -22.42
C PRO A 31 -22.72 7.68 -21.13
N LEU A 32 -23.67 6.75 -21.19
CA LEU A 32 -24.09 5.97 -20.04
C LEU A 32 -22.98 5.05 -19.52
N VAL A 33 -22.18 4.44 -20.41
CA VAL A 33 -21.07 3.57 -20.00
C VAL A 33 -20.00 4.38 -19.29
N ALA A 34 -19.69 5.59 -19.77
CA ALA A 34 -18.76 6.50 -19.10
C ALA A 34 -19.26 6.90 -17.70
N ILE A 35 -20.56 7.18 -17.54
CA ILE A 35 -21.16 7.49 -16.23
C ILE A 35 -21.06 6.29 -15.28
N PHE A 36 -21.41 5.09 -15.75
CA PHE A 36 -21.30 3.87 -14.94
C PHE A 36 -19.86 3.56 -14.56
N TYR A 37 -18.90 3.80 -15.46
CA TYR A 37 -17.48 3.64 -15.19
C TYR A 37 -16.99 4.60 -14.10
N LEU A 38 -17.29 5.91 -14.21
CA LEU A 38 -16.94 6.90 -13.19
C LEU A 38 -17.56 6.59 -11.83
N LEU A 39 -18.83 6.17 -11.81
CA LEU A 39 -19.53 5.77 -10.59
C LEU A 39 -18.90 4.49 -10.01
N GLY A 40 -18.54 3.54 -10.86
CA GLY A 40 -17.82 2.32 -10.51
C GLY A 40 -16.47 2.63 -9.86
N LEU A 41 -15.67 3.53 -10.44
CA LEU A 41 -14.40 3.97 -9.88
C LEU A 41 -14.56 4.66 -8.52
N PHE A 42 -15.57 5.52 -8.37
CA PHE A 42 -15.87 6.17 -7.09
C PHE A 42 -16.20 5.14 -5.99
N PHE A 43 -17.12 4.20 -6.28
CA PHE A 43 -17.46 3.17 -5.30
C PHE A 43 -16.30 2.21 -5.05
N ALA A 44 -15.55 1.82 -6.08
CA ALA A 44 -14.35 1.00 -5.94
C ALA A 44 -13.32 1.65 -5.03
N ALA A 45 -13.04 2.94 -5.22
CA ALA A 45 -12.16 3.73 -4.37
C ALA A 45 -12.63 3.78 -2.91
N LEU A 46 -13.93 4.01 -2.70
CA LEU A 46 -14.54 4.05 -1.37
C LEU A 46 -14.42 2.69 -0.67
N PHE A 47 -14.87 1.62 -1.32
CA PHE A 47 -14.83 0.27 -0.76
C PHE A 47 -13.39 -0.21 -0.53
N ARG A 48 -12.49 0.05 -1.48
CA ARG A 48 -11.06 -0.21 -1.32
C ARG A 48 -10.51 0.47 -0.07
N SER A 49 -10.81 1.75 0.12
CA SER A 49 -10.35 2.52 1.27
C SER A 49 -10.85 1.90 2.58
N LEU A 50 -12.16 1.63 2.66
CA LEU A 50 -12.79 1.04 3.85
C LEU A 50 -12.24 -0.36 4.17
N VAL A 51 -12.19 -1.25 3.17
CA VAL A 51 -11.73 -2.63 3.33
C VAL A 51 -10.23 -2.68 3.65
N GLY A 52 -9.42 -1.85 2.99
CA GLY A 52 -7.99 -1.79 3.24
C GLY A 52 -7.65 -1.23 4.62
N VAL A 53 -8.31 -0.15 5.04
CA VAL A 53 -8.19 0.39 6.41
C VAL A 53 -8.59 -0.66 7.44
N PHE A 54 -9.72 -1.35 7.23
CA PHE A 54 -10.16 -2.44 8.09
C PHE A 54 -9.13 -3.58 8.17
N ALA A 55 -8.53 -3.96 7.03
CA ALA A 55 -7.47 -4.97 7.00
C ALA A 55 -6.25 -4.60 7.85
N LEU A 56 -5.87 -3.31 7.83
CA LEU A 56 -4.75 -2.79 8.63
C LEU A 56 -5.08 -2.77 10.14
N ILE A 57 -6.33 -2.49 10.52
CA ILE A 57 -6.80 -2.61 11.91
C ILE A 57 -6.66 -4.06 12.42
N LEU A 58 -6.98 -5.04 11.57
CA LEU A 58 -6.93 -6.47 11.90
C LEU A 58 -5.50 -7.01 12.07
N VAL A 59 -4.46 -6.24 11.77
CA VAL A 59 -3.08 -6.69 11.93
C VAL A 59 -2.75 -6.86 13.42
N LYS A 60 -2.64 -8.12 13.83
CA LYS A 60 -2.22 -8.52 15.18
C LYS A 60 -0.78 -8.08 15.46
N ASN A 61 -0.50 -7.76 16.73
CA ASN A 61 0.82 -7.37 17.24
C ASN A 61 1.37 -6.02 16.72
N ALA A 62 0.51 -5.17 16.17
CA ALA A 62 0.83 -3.78 15.84
C ALA A 62 0.38 -2.85 16.97
N THR A 63 1.18 -1.84 17.31
CA THR A 63 0.77 -0.77 18.22
C THR A 63 -0.32 0.08 17.56
N LEU A 64 -1.19 0.72 18.37
CA LEU A 64 -2.25 1.59 17.86
C LEU A 64 -1.68 2.70 16.96
N THR A 65 -0.58 3.34 17.36
CA THR A 65 0.10 4.37 16.56
C THR A 65 0.46 3.87 15.17
N ARG A 66 1.01 2.66 15.05
CA ARG A 66 1.41 2.11 13.74
C ARG A 66 0.22 1.77 12.87
N ARG A 67 -0.88 1.31 13.47
CA ARG A 67 -2.14 1.10 12.76
C ARG A 67 -2.65 2.44 12.21
N PHE A 68 -2.72 3.49 13.02
CA PHE A 68 -3.15 4.81 12.57
C PHE A 68 -2.27 5.39 11.46
N VAL A 69 -0.95 5.31 11.61
CA VAL A 69 -0.02 5.77 10.56
C VAL A 69 -0.21 4.97 9.27
N GLY A 70 -0.27 3.64 9.34
CA GLY A 70 -0.49 2.81 8.15
C GLY A 70 -1.84 3.06 7.48
N MET A 71 -2.91 3.21 8.27
CA MET A 71 -4.24 3.56 7.75
C MET A 71 -4.22 4.92 7.05
N GLY A 72 -3.55 5.93 7.64
CA GLY A 72 -3.40 7.24 7.03
C GLY A 72 -2.65 7.18 5.70
N ILE A 73 -1.52 6.47 5.65
CA ILE A 73 -0.73 6.27 4.42
C ILE A 73 -1.57 5.58 3.34
N PHE A 74 -2.29 4.52 3.70
CA PHE A 74 -3.14 3.79 2.74
C PHE A 74 -4.32 4.63 2.25
N PHE A 75 -4.94 5.40 3.14
CA PHE A 75 -6.03 6.31 2.77
C PHE A 75 -5.54 7.38 1.80
N VAL A 76 -4.38 7.98 2.05
CA VAL A 76 -3.74 8.92 1.11
C VAL A 76 -3.47 8.25 -0.24
N ALA A 77 -2.96 7.01 -0.26
CA ALA A 77 -2.76 6.28 -1.50
C ALA A 77 -4.05 6.11 -2.31
N CYS A 78 -5.16 5.82 -1.62
CA CYS A 78 -6.46 5.68 -2.28
C CYS A 78 -7.00 7.02 -2.78
N LEU A 79 -6.80 8.12 -2.04
CA LEU A 79 -7.18 9.46 -2.51
C LEU A 79 -6.35 9.90 -3.73
N ASP A 80 -5.05 9.61 -3.72
CA ASP A 80 -4.12 9.94 -4.80
C ASP A 80 -4.60 9.35 -6.13
N ILE A 81 -4.85 8.03 -6.16
CA ILE A 81 -5.29 7.38 -7.41
C ILE A 81 -6.70 7.80 -7.86
N SER A 82 -7.59 8.12 -6.90
CA SER A 82 -9.01 8.41 -7.20
C SER A 82 -9.26 9.86 -7.61
N ILE A 83 -8.51 10.81 -7.06
CA ILE A 83 -8.70 12.23 -7.34
C ILE A 83 -7.71 12.66 -8.41
N LEU A 84 -6.44 12.32 -8.24
CA LEU A 84 -5.35 12.93 -9.00
C LEU A 84 -5.33 12.43 -10.44
N THR A 85 -5.54 11.12 -10.67
CA THR A 85 -5.64 10.53 -12.01
C THR A 85 -6.75 11.17 -12.84
N HIS A 86 -7.93 11.39 -12.25
CA HIS A 86 -9.07 11.98 -12.97
C HIS A 86 -8.95 13.49 -13.17
N MET A 87 -8.35 14.20 -12.21
CA MET A 87 -8.05 15.62 -12.42
C MET A 87 -7.04 15.78 -13.56
N VAL A 88 -6.01 14.93 -13.63
CA VAL A 88 -5.03 14.95 -14.73
C VAL A 88 -5.74 14.73 -16.07
N THR A 89 -6.58 13.71 -16.22
CA THR A 89 -7.30 13.49 -17.49
C THR A 89 -8.20 14.67 -17.88
N MET A 90 -8.91 15.29 -16.93
CA MET A 90 -9.76 16.46 -17.21
C MET A 90 -8.98 17.72 -17.60
N PHE A 91 -7.78 17.93 -17.04
CA PHE A 91 -6.93 19.04 -17.43
C PHE A 91 -6.38 18.87 -18.85
N VAL A 92 -6.19 17.63 -19.28
CA VAL A 92 -5.58 17.26 -20.56
C VAL A 92 -6.54 17.42 -21.72
N ASP A 93 -7.80 17.04 -21.53
CA ASP A 93 -8.86 17.24 -22.52
C ASP A 93 -9.10 18.73 -22.84
N ARG A 94 -8.60 19.64 -22.01
CA ARG A 94 -8.72 21.10 -22.20
C ARG A 94 -7.50 21.74 -22.86
N LEU A 95 -6.45 20.97 -23.18
CA LEU A 95 -5.24 21.51 -23.83
C LEU A 95 -5.44 21.63 -25.35
N PRO A 96 -5.12 22.78 -25.96
CA PRO A 96 -5.28 22.99 -27.41
C PRO A 96 -4.34 22.09 -28.25
N GLY A 97 -4.81 21.71 -29.44
CA GLY A 97 -4.40 20.52 -30.22
C GLY A 97 -2.96 20.38 -30.75
N GLU A 98 -2.00 21.26 -30.44
CA GLU A 98 -0.59 21.12 -30.88
C GLU A 98 0.29 20.31 -29.89
N ALA A 99 -0.31 19.34 -29.21
CA ALA A 99 0.17 18.89 -27.91
C ALA A 99 0.78 17.47 -27.91
N ARG A 100 1.62 17.12 -28.90
CA ARG A 100 2.43 15.89 -28.82
C ARG A 100 3.34 15.85 -27.58
N GLY A 101 3.75 17.03 -27.08
CA GLY A 101 4.40 17.16 -25.78
C GLY A 101 3.45 16.96 -24.58
N SER A 102 2.17 17.31 -24.71
CA SER A 102 1.17 17.12 -23.65
C SER A 102 0.90 15.64 -23.39
N ILE A 103 0.70 14.83 -24.42
CA ILE A 103 0.38 13.40 -24.24
C ILE A 103 1.51 12.68 -23.49
N ALA A 104 2.78 12.94 -23.84
CA ALA A 104 3.92 12.35 -23.14
C ALA A 104 4.03 12.82 -21.67
N ILE A 105 3.76 14.11 -21.41
CA ILE A 105 3.73 14.65 -20.05
C ILE A 105 2.62 13.98 -19.22
N VAL A 106 1.48 13.70 -19.82
CA VAL A 106 0.33 13.08 -19.15
C VAL A 106 0.60 11.63 -18.80
N ILE A 107 1.18 10.87 -19.74
CA ILE A 107 1.65 9.52 -19.47
C ILE A 107 2.66 9.52 -18.32
N ALA A 108 3.62 10.45 -18.35
CA ALA A 108 4.62 10.58 -17.28
C ALA A 108 3.99 10.93 -15.93
N ILE A 109 3.04 11.87 -15.88
CA ILE A 109 2.35 12.26 -14.64
C ILE A 109 1.54 11.08 -14.11
N THR A 110 0.74 10.42 -14.94
CA THR A 110 -0.07 9.25 -14.53
C THR A 110 0.82 8.13 -14.01
N ALA A 111 1.94 7.83 -14.68
CA ALA A 111 2.91 6.85 -14.21
C ALA A 111 3.52 7.23 -12.84
N VAL A 112 3.79 8.51 -12.60
CA VAL A 112 4.29 8.97 -11.30
C VAL A 112 3.23 8.80 -10.21
N ILE A 113 1.98 9.16 -10.48
CA ILE A 113 0.86 8.99 -9.53
C ILE A 113 0.68 7.51 -9.20
N GLU A 114 0.70 6.65 -10.21
CA GLU A 114 0.60 5.21 -10.03
C GLU A 114 1.77 4.67 -9.18
N ALA A 115 3.00 5.12 -9.42
CA ALA A 115 4.16 4.71 -8.65
C ALA A 115 4.07 5.16 -7.18
N ILE A 116 3.58 6.37 -6.93
CA ILE A 116 3.33 6.88 -5.57
C ILE A 116 2.30 5.99 -4.89
N TYR A 117 1.18 5.71 -5.55
CA TYR A 117 0.14 4.83 -5.02
C TYR A 117 0.69 3.44 -4.69
N VAL A 118 1.43 2.78 -5.60
CA VAL A 118 2.03 1.45 -5.37
C VAL A 118 2.98 1.50 -4.17
N ALA A 119 3.84 2.52 -4.10
CA ALA A 119 4.79 2.70 -3.00
C ALA A 119 4.05 2.85 -1.67
N LEU A 120 3.03 3.71 -1.58
CA LEU A 120 2.26 3.94 -0.37
C LEU A 120 1.47 2.70 0.07
N VAL A 121 0.95 1.89 -0.86
CA VAL A 121 0.29 0.61 -0.55
C VAL A 121 1.27 -0.34 0.14
N PHE A 122 2.50 -0.49 -0.36
CA PHE A 122 3.49 -1.35 0.29
C PHE A 122 4.05 -0.75 1.59
N VAL A 123 4.30 0.56 1.63
CA VAL A 123 4.77 1.25 2.83
C VAL A 123 3.74 1.12 3.96
N SER A 124 2.46 1.39 3.70
CA SER A 124 1.39 1.25 4.70
C SER A 124 1.36 -0.16 5.29
N TRP A 125 1.40 -1.19 4.44
CA TRP A 125 1.45 -2.58 4.87
C TRP A 125 2.69 -2.90 5.72
N ASN A 126 3.86 -2.45 5.28
CA ASN A 126 5.14 -2.71 5.94
C ASN A 126 5.26 -1.98 7.31
N VAL A 127 4.75 -0.75 7.41
CA VAL A 127 4.70 0.04 8.65
C VAL A 127 3.85 -0.65 9.71
N VAL A 128 2.63 -1.10 9.35
CA VAL A 128 1.73 -1.77 10.31
C VAL A 128 2.33 -3.09 10.79
N ARG A 129 3.06 -3.80 9.92
CA ARG A 129 3.74 -5.06 10.26
C ARG A 129 5.05 -4.88 11.04
N HIS A 130 5.43 -3.65 11.37
CA HIS A 130 6.69 -3.33 12.07
C HIS A 130 7.93 -3.91 11.37
N ARG A 131 7.98 -3.82 10.05
CA ARG A 131 9.17 -4.20 9.30
C ARG A 131 10.24 -3.12 9.41
N ARG A 132 11.51 -3.50 9.20
CA ARG A 132 12.61 -2.53 9.14
C ARG A 132 12.32 -1.41 8.15
N TRP A 133 12.74 -0.19 8.48
CA TRP A 133 12.61 0.98 7.62
C TRP A 133 13.21 0.75 6.21
N MET A 134 14.26 -0.06 6.10
CA MET A 134 14.87 -0.44 4.82
C MET A 134 13.88 -1.17 3.89
N ILE A 135 12.94 -1.96 4.44
CA ILE A 135 11.90 -2.62 3.65
C ILE A 135 10.86 -1.60 3.17
N CYS A 136 10.55 -0.60 4.00
CA CYS A 136 9.70 0.51 3.57
C CYS A 136 10.37 1.30 2.43
N LEU A 137 11.67 1.57 2.50
CA LEU A 137 12.39 2.21 1.41
C LEU A 137 12.45 1.36 0.14
N ALA A 138 12.61 0.03 0.27
CA ALA A 138 12.57 -0.89 -0.86
C ALA A 138 11.21 -0.93 -1.58
N SER A 139 10.14 -0.39 -0.97
CA SER A 139 8.83 -0.24 -1.62
C SER A 139 8.85 0.79 -2.76
N ILE A 140 9.75 1.76 -2.71
CA ILE A 140 9.89 2.80 -3.73
C ILE A 140 10.48 2.26 -5.04
N PRO A 141 11.68 1.63 -5.07
CA PRO A 141 12.20 1.06 -6.31
C PRO A 141 11.33 -0.09 -6.83
N TYR A 142 10.63 -0.80 -5.94
CA TYR A 142 9.64 -1.79 -6.35
C TYR A 142 8.49 -1.14 -7.12
N ALA A 143 7.92 -0.05 -6.61
CA ALA A 143 6.85 0.68 -7.28
C ALA A 143 7.27 1.19 -8.66
N VAL A 144 8.47 1.75 -8.78
CA VAL A 144 9.02 2.21 -10.07
C VAL A 144 9.14 1.04 -11.04
N ALA A 145 9.59 -0.14 -10.57
CA ALA A 145 9.68 -1.33 -11.42
C ALA A 145 8.31 -1.84 -11.87
N VAL A 146 7.31 -1.85 -10.99
CA VAL A 146 5.94 -2.27 -11.33
C VAL A 146 5.36 -1.37 -12.42
N VAL A 147 5.40 -0.04 -12.21
CA VAL A 147 4.90 0.92 -13.20
C VAL A 147 5.70 0.85 -14.49
N GLY A 148 7.03 0.73 -14.41
CA GLY A 148 7.88 0.57 -15.60
C GLY A 148 7.51 -0.65 -16.45
N VAL A 149 7.15 -1.77 -15.80
CA VAL A 149 6.66 -2.97 -16.48
C VAL A 149 5.27 -2.74 -17.09
N GLY A 150 4.35 -2.09 -16.37
CA GLY A 150 3.03 -1.72 -16.90
C GLY A 150 3.13 -0.83 -18.15
N GLN A 151 3.96 0.21 -18.11
CA GLN A 151 4.21 1.11 -19.24
C GLN A 151 4.86 0.38 -20.43
N ALA A 152 5.77 -0.58 -20.17
CA ALA A 152 6.34 -1.41 -21.22
C ALA A 152 5.29 -2.35 -21.85
N ALA A 153 4.36 -2.87 -21.06
CA ALA A 153 3.24 -3.68 -21.55
C ALA A 153 2.29 -2.84 -22.41
N ASP A 154 1.93 -1.63 -21.98
CA ASP A 154 1.11 -0.70 -22.76
C ASP A 154 1.79 -0.32 -24.09
N GLY A 155 3.10 -0.06 -24.06
CA GLY A 155 3.90 0.19 -25.26
C GLY A 155 3.90 -1.00 -26.22
N LEU A 156 3.97 -2.23 -25.70
CA LEU A 156 3.87 -3.45 -26.49
C LEU A 156 2.49 -3.61 -27.12
N PHE A 157 1.41 -3.41 -26.35
CA PHE A 157 0.05 -3.48 -26.87
C PHE A 157 -0.23 -2.43 -27.94
N SER A 158 0.29 -1.21 -27.76
CA SER A 158 0.22 -0.17 -28.78
C SER A 158 0.97 -0.55 -30.06
N SER A 159 2.10 -1.25 -29.95
CA SER A 159 2.90 -1.67 -31.12
C SER A 159 2.21 -2.72 -32.00
N ILE A 160 1.21 -3.43 -31.47
CA ILE A 160 0.43 -4.45 -32.18
C ILE A 160 -1.01 -4.01 -32.48
N ASP A 161 -1.31 -2.71 -32.31
CA ASP A 161 -2.65 -2.13 -32.47
C ASP A 161 -3.74 -2.90 -31.70
N ALA A 162 -3.40 -3.35 -30.47
CA ALA A 162 -4.37 -4.04 -29.63
C ALA A 162 -5.55 -3.10 -29.29
N PRO A 163 -6.79 -3.62 -29.26
CA PRO A 163 -7.94 -2.85 -28.80
C PRO A 163 -7.71 -2.29 -27.39
N TYR A 164 -8.12 -1.05 -27.15
CA TYR A 164 -7.96 -0.36 -25.87
C TYR A 164 -8.55 -1.16 -24.70
N GLU A 165 -9.68 -1.82 -24.92
CA GLU A 165 -10.33 -2.62 -23.90
C GLU A 165 -9.46 -3.83 -23.52
N LEU A 166 -8.85 -4.48 -24.51
CA LEU A 166 -7.97 -5.62 -24.29
C LEU A 166 -6.67 -5.19 -23.60
N SER A 167 -6.03 -4.11 -24.08
CA SER A 167 -4.78 -3.63 -23.50
C SER A 167 -4.96 -3.23 -22.04
N THR A 168 -6.00 -2.43 -21.75
CA THR A 168 -6.28 -1.95 -20.39
C THR A 168 -6.53 -3.11 -19.43
N THR A 169 -7.41 -4.06 -19.79
CA THR A 169 -7.71 -5.20 -18.92
C THR A 169 -6.49 -6.09 -18.69
N LEU A 170 -5.66 -6.33 -19.71
CA LEU A 170 -4.44 -7.14 -19.55
C LEU A 170 -3.38 -6.44 -18.71
N THR A 171 -3.17 -5.13 -18.88
CA THR A 171 -2.26 -4.34 -18.05
C THR A 171 -2.73 -4.33 -16.59
N THR A 172 -4.03 -4.13 -16.33
CA THR A 172 -4.58 -4.22 -14.97
C THR A 172 -4.38 -5.60 -14.33
N LEU A 173 -4.53 -6.68 -15.09
CA LEU A 173 -4.28 -8.04 -14.60
C LEU A 173 -2.78 -8.25 -14.30
N LEU A 174 -1.90 -7.72 -15.14
CA LEU A 174 -0.46 -7.74 -14.92
C LEU A 174 -0.10 -6.99 -13.63
N ASP A 175 -0.68 -5.82 -13.38
CA ASP A 175 -0.46 -5.04 -12.16
C ASP A 175 -0.94 -5.77 -10.91
N LEU A 176 -2.07 -6.49 -10.98
CA LEU A 176 -2.53 -7.34 -9.88
C LEU A 176 -1.54 -8.48 -9.58
N VAL A 177 -0.98 -9.10 -10.62
CA VAL A 177 0.05 -10.14 -10.48
C VAL A 177 1.31 -9.55 -9.85
N LEU A 178 1.78 -8.40 -10.34
CA LEU A 178 2.94 -7.69 -9.80
C LEU A 178 2.71 -7.25 -8.35
N MET A 179 1.54 -6.69 -8.02
CA MET A 179 1.20 -6.37 -6.63
C MET A 179 1.27 -7.61 -5.72
N SER A 180 0.73 -8.73 -6.19
CA SER A 180 0.75 -10.00 -5.46
C SER A 180 2.17 -10.54 -5.25
N LEU A 181 3.00 -10.48 -6.30
CA LEU A 181 4.43 -10.82 -6.24
C LEU A 181 5.17 -9.95 -5.23
N GLY A 182 4.82 -8.67 -5.13
CA GLY A 182 5.42 -7.74 -4.17
C GLY A 182 5.18 -8.17 -2.73
N PHE A 183 3.96 -8.59 -2.38
CA PHE A 183 3.69 -9.14 -1.04
C PHE A 183 4.50 -10.40 -0.76
N GLY A 184 4.69 -11.27 -1.76
CA GLY A 184 5.55 -12.44 -1.68
C GLY A 184 7.02 -12.06 -1.46
N LEU A 185 7.56 -11.15 -2.27
CA LEU A 185 8.92 -10.65 -2.20
C LEU A 185 9.22 -10.02 -0.84
N PHE A 186 8.38 -9.09 -0.38
CA PHE A 186 8.55 -8.48 0.94
C PHE A 186 8.34 -9.48 2.08
N HIS A 187 7.62 -10.58 1.88
CA HIS A 187 7.59 -11.66 2.85
C HIS A 187 8.88 -12.48 2.90
N LEU A 188 9.55 -12.66 1.76
CA LEU A 188 10.85 -13.34 1.68
C LEU A 188 11.98 -12.46 2.25
N LEU A 189 12.01 -11.17 1.91
CA LEU A 189 12.99 -10.21 2.44
C LEU A 189 12.94 -10.10 3.97
N ASP A 190 11.76 -10.27 4.55
CA ASP A 190 11.53 -10.31 6.00
C ASP A 190 12.17 -11.54 6.69
N ARG A 191 12.35 -12.65 5.96
CA ARG A 191 12.98 -13.88 6.47
C ARG A 191 14.51 -13.87 6.40
N ILE A 192 15.09 -13.02 5.55
CA ILE A 192 16.55 -12.89 5.46
C ILE A 192 17.01 -12.21 6.75
N ARG A 193 17.80 -12.95 7.55
CA ARG A 193 18.13 -12.68 8.96
C ARG A 193 18.29 -11.19 9.27
N GLY A 194 17.42 -10.69 10.14
CA GLY A 194 17.50 -9.38 10.77
C GLY A 194 16.28 -8.50 10.58
N ALA A 195 15.51 -8.65 9.50
CA ALA A 195 14.54 -7.66 9.00
C ALA A 195 13.39 -7.18 9.92
N THR A 196 13.25 -7.73 11.12
CA THR A 196 12.34 -7.26 12.17
C THR A 196 13.10 -6.49 13.24
N VAL A 197 12.68 -5.25 13.51
CA VAL A 197 13.26 -4.46 14.62
C VAL A 197 12.94 -5.17 15.95
N PRO A 198 13.92 -5.37 16.84
CA PRO A 198 13.64 -5.87 18.19
C PRO A 198 12.59 -4.99 18.84
N ILE A 199 11.50 -5.59 19.33
CA ILE A 199 10.56 -4.85 20.17
C ILE A 199 11.28 -4.69 21.51
N ASP A 200 11.81 -3.50 21.78
CA ASP A 200 12.34 -3.14 23.09
C ASP A 200 11.20 -3.24 24.12
N ARG A 201 11.10 -4.40 24.77
CA ARG A 201 10.20 -4.62 25.92
C ARG A 201 10.55 -3.69 27.10
N ALA A 202 11.68 -2.98 27.04
CA ALA A 202 12.14 -2.05 28.07
C ALA A 202 11.19 -0.85 28.26
N ASN A 203 10.50 -0.39 27.21
CA ASN A 203 9.63 0.80 27.31
C ASN A 203 8.17 0.47 27.62
N SER A 204 7.78 -0.81 27.62
CA SER A 204 6.46 -1.25 28.10
C SER A 204 6.41 -1.48 29.62
N ALA A 205 7.57 -1.53 30.28
CA ALA A 205 7.66 -1.67 31.74
C ALA A 205 7.58 -0.33 32.50
N SER A 206 7.71 0.81 31.82
CA SER A 206 7.71 2.13 32.46
C SER A 206 6.31 2.71 32.71
N PHE A 207 5.24 1.98 32.40
CA PHE A 207 3.85 2.41 32.62
C PHE A 207 3.14 1.68 33.77
N HIS A 208 3.84 0.78 34.47
CA HIS A 208 3.38 0.29 35.77
C HIS A 208 3.98 1.21 36.84
N HIS A 209 3.09 1.95 37.51
CA HIS A 209 3.34 2.58 38.79
C HIS A 209 3.97 1.55 39.74
N ASP A 210 5.26 1.69 40.05
CA ASP A 210 5.87 0.98 41.17
C ASP A 210 6.62 1.98 42.06
N VAL A 211 6.09 2.07 43.28
CA VAL A 211 6.63 2.69 44.49
C VAL A 211 8.14 2.43 44.60
N PRO A 212 8.97 3.40 45.01
CA PRO A 212 10.39 3.18 45.19
C PRO A 212 10.63 2.28 46.41
N VAL A 213 10.66 0.97 46.20
CA VAL A 213 11.20 0.03 47.18
C VAL A 213 12.73 0.11 47.07
N ARG A 214 13.36 0.74 48.06
CA ARG A 214 14.83 0.72 48.24
C ARG A 214 15.31 -0.74 48.25
N PRO A 215 16.36 -1.09 47.49
CA PRO A 215 16.95 -2.42 47.61
C PRO A 215 17.62 -2.54 48.98
N VAL A 216 17.05 -3.37 49.85
CA VAL A 216 17.71 -3.85 51.07
C VAL A 216 18.85 -4.76 50.63
N ASN A 217 20.07 -4.30 50.88
CA ASN A 217 21.31 -4.99 50.52
C ASN A 217 21.55 -6.16 51.50
N THR A 218 20.90 -7.31 51.28
CA THR A 218 21.23 -8.54 52.02
C THR A 218 22.34 -9.30 51.29
N ARG A 219 23.60 -8.93 51.57
CA ARG A 219 24.73 -9.83 51.33
C ARG A 219 24.59 -11.06 52.24
N PRO A 220 24.69 -12.29 51.71
CA PRO A 220 24.78 -13.49 52.54
C PRO A 220 26.23 -13.65 53.02
N GLY A 221 26.40 -13.80 54.34
CA GLY A 221 27.67 -14.20 54.93
C GLY A 221 28.26 -13.15 55.88
N TYR A 222 27.87 -13.26 57.15
CA TYR A 222 28.68 -13.09 58.37
C TYR A 222 27.68 -13.01 59.52
N LEU A 223 27.51 -14.10 60.27
CA LEU A 223 26.82 -14.11 61.56
C LEU A 223 27.83 -13.64 62.62
N PRO A 224 27.66 -12.47 63.27
CA PRO A 224 28.28 -12.20 64.55
C PRO A 224 27.45 -12.90 65.63
N GLY A 225 28.13 -13.62 66.51
CA GLY A 225 27.51 -14.38 67.60
C GLY A 225 26.57 -13.55 68.48
N TYR A 226 25.51 -14.20 68.92
CA TYR A 226 24.63 -13.70 69.97
C TYR A 226 25.42 -13.47 71.27
N PRO A 227 25.23 -12.33 71.95
CA PRO A 227 25.50 -12.22 73.37
C PRO A 227 24.26 -12.69 74.14
N GLY A 228 24.45 -13.62 75.07
CA GLY A 228 23.34 -14.09 75.92
C GLY A 228 23.81 -14.97 77.06
N ALA A 229 23.84 -14.34 78.25
CA ALA A 229 23.80 -14.91 79.60
C ALA A 229 24.99 -15.77 80.07
#